data_AF-A0A9E2E5P8-F1
#
_entry.id   AF-A0A9E2E5P8-F1
#
_cell.length_a   1.000
_cell.length_b   1.000
_cell.length_c   1.000
_cell.angle_alpha   90.00
_cell.angle_beta   90.00
_cell.angle_gamma   90.00
#
_symmetry.space_group_name_H-M   'P 1'
#
loop_
_entity.id
_entity.type
_entity.pdbx_description
1 polymer ?
#
loop_
_entity_poly.entity_id
_entity_poly.type
_entity_poly.pdbx_seq_one_letter_code
_entity_poly.pdbx_strand_id
1 'polypeptide(L)'
;MEDKTIQERILAIQKKKHALEILKSTGKNGMTTLGYAWLQIGKPQLSLQAIRKTADWLVAPPQDLTMPALLERHQPKLFGFNGRPENIYLRTELGTSVLNEFLNEEIVSTPQIRDQWDLTHRYIILKVAELAKKEEQDIQIEYTLKNAAQEVRADLYAEINTVKIALEVEQKLLRRNLGRARNKFKNWASYIQAEGTDFWRIYLVLNVRTRTLPTIIRYWQEALDEIRRELGELPYDIYYLSAKELLDAPAFIDALQNARLLKDFEFKEERPTVFPGEEVREADDEKPAYPDYISEDLYLRFQNALDTLLDAPPEKALEALSELAKLIYYASYYPNSPSLKAAVFPRASIWLMRLYLDHPRMAEVQKELATALTRIQKRNPGMIMLRETVTSLLWDVLLFHHGMGRGGILRVVFQVPDFQDRTSDFQVDVRVDNDLRAARTNEVEALNWFFTSIYLYRRHLGLIEEKKK
;
A
#
# COMPACT_ATOMS: atom_id res chain seq x y z
N MET A 1 39.10 15.05 1.02
CA MET A 1 38.01 15.97 1.38
C MET A 1 37.01 15.26 2.29
N GLU A 2 36.67 13.99 2.00
CA GLU A 2 35.85 13.11 2.86
C GLU A 2 36.34 12.98 4.31
N ASP A 3 37.63 12.71 4.54
CA ASP A 3 38.15 12.49 5.92
C ASP A 3 37.97 13.70 6.84
N LYS A 4 38.14 14.92 6.31
CA LYS A 4 37.96 16.14 7.11
C LYS A 4 36.52 16.29 7.56
N THR A 5 35.57 16.05 6.65
CA THR A 5 34.13 16.10 6.93
C THR A 5 33.71 15.04 7.94
N ILE A 6 34.27 13.83 7.87
CA ILE A 6 34.01 12.75 8.83
C ILE A 6 34.51 13.15 10.23
N GLN A 7 35.75 13.63 10.33
CA GLN A 7 36.33 14.04 11.62
C GLN A 7 35.58 15.22 12.26
N GLU A 8 35.14 16.20 11.48
CA GLU A 8 34.29 17.29 11.96
C GLU A 8 32.94 16.78 12.50
N ARG A 9 32.34 15.81 11.81
CA ARG A 9 31.10 15.17 12.25
C ARG A 9 31.27 14.34 13.53
N ILE A 10 32.36 13.59 13.67
CA ILE A 10 32.70 12.84 14.90
C ILE A 10 32.75 13.79 16.09
N LEU A 11 33.52 14.89 15.97
CA LEU A 11 33.65 15.90 17.02
C LEU A 11 32.29 16.54 17.37
N ALA A 12 31.46 16.81 16.36
CA ALA A 12 30.12 17.37 16.59
C ALA A 12 29.18 16.38 17.31
N ILE A 13 29.23 15.10 16.94
CA ILE A 13 28.44 14.04 17.61
C ILE A 13 28.85 13.90 19.07
N GLN A 14 30.15 13.87 19.37
CA GLN A 14 30.65 13.76 20.75
C GLN A 14 30.17 14.91 21.64
N LYS A 15 29.97 16.11 21.07
CA LYS A 15 29.43 17.28 21.78
C LYS A 15 27.90 17.29 21.88
N LYS A 16 27.20 16.61 20.97
CA LYS A 16 25.73 16.60 20.90
C LYS A 16 25.15 15.42 21.67
N LYS A 17 24.57 15.72 22.84
CA LYS A 17 23.92 14.72 23.70
C LYS A 17 22.95 13.82 22.90
N HIS A 18 23.11 12.49 23.04
CA HIS A 18 22.29 11.45 22.41
C HIS A 18 22.41 11.30 20.89
N ALA A 19 23.22 12.11 20.21
CA ALA A 19 23.37 12.00 18.75
C ALA A 19 23.98 10.66 18.34
N LEU A 20 25.00 10.20 19.08
CA LEU A 20 25.65 8.91 18.83
C LEU A 20 24.69 7.75 19.03
N GLU A 21 23.87 7.79 20.08
CA GLU A 21 22.94 6.73 20.43
C GLU A 21 21.78 6.63 19.43
N ILE A 22 21.26 7.76 18.95
CA ILE A 22 20.31 7.78 17.84
C ILE A 22 20.96 7.20 16.58
N LEU A 23 22.20 7.58 16.26
CA LEU A 23 22.91 7.04 15.11
C LEU A 23 23.14 5.52 15.24
N LYS A 24 23.59 5.05 16.41
CA LYS A 24 23.75 3.62 16.74
C LYS A 24 22.44 2.84 16.61
N SER A 25 21.29 3.45 16.93
CA SER A 25 19.98 2.81 16.78
C SER A 25 19.64 2.45 15.33
N THR A 26 20.31 3.05 14.33
CA THR A 26 20.17 2.69 12.91
C THR A 26 21.01 1.48 12.51
N GLY A 27 21.87 0.94 13.38
CA GLY A 27 22.90 -0.05 13.04
C GLY A 27 22.38 -1.28 12.31
N LYS A 28 21.34 -1.94 12.85
CA LYS A 28 20.87 -3.25 12.35
C LYS A 28 19.99 -3.19 11.09
N ASN A 29 19.17 -2.15 10.91
CA ASN A 29 18.24 -2.06 9.76
C ASN A 29 18.46 -0.81 8.89
N GLY A 30 19.57 -0.10 9.11
CA GLY A 30 19.90 1.15 8.43
C GLY A 30 18.99 2.34 8.75
N MET A 31 17.95 2.15 9.57
CA MET A 31 16.97 3.17 9.91
C MET A 31 16.54 3.08 11.37
N THR A 32 15.92 4.15 11.87
CA THR A 32 15.32 4.19 13.21
C THR A 32 14.02 5.01 13.23
N THR A 33 13.21 4.85 14.29
CA THR A 33 12.06 5.68 14.64
C THR A 33 12.38 6.42 15.93
N LEU A 34 11.57 7.44 16.28
CA LEU A 34 11.73 8.11 17.57
C LEU A 34 11.49 7.14 18.74
N GLY A 35 10.50 6.25 18.61
CA GLY A 35 10.19 5.23 19.62
C GLY A 35 11.33 4.23 19.79
N TYR A 36 11.85 3.68 18.70
CA TYR A 36 12.95 2.72 18.76
C TYR A 36 14.25 3.34 19.28
N ALA A 37 14.60 4.54 18.82
CA ALA A 37 15.75 5.28 19.34
C ALA A 37 15.62 5.57 20.84
N TRP A 38 14.42 5.90 21.32
CA TRP A 38 14.15 6.12 22.74
C TRP A 38 14.41 4.87 23.58
N LEU A 39 13.91 3.71 23.14
CA LEU A 39 14.14 2.43 23.80
C LEU A 39 15.64 2.08 23.85
N GLN A 40 16.36 2.30 22.75
CA GLN A 40 17.81 2.03 22.67
C GLN A 40 18.65 2.92 23.59
N ILE A 41 18.22 4.17 23.83
CA ILE A 41 18.91 5.07 24.75
C ILE A 41 18.71 4.63 26.21
N GLY A 42 17.61 3.94 26.54
CA GLY A 42 17.38 3.33 27.84
C GLY A 42 17.31 4.32 29.02
N LYS A 43 17.03 5.61 28.76
CA LYS A 43 16.97 6.65 29.79
C LYS A 43 15.53 7.11 30.02
N PRO A 44 14.86 6.67 31.12
CA PRO A 44 13.43 6.94 31.35
C PRO A 44 13.06 8.43 31.49
N GLN A 45 14.03 9.30 31.76
CA GLN A 45 13.82 10.75 31.88
C GLN A 45 13.96 11.51 30.55
N LEU A 46 14.32 10.85 29.44
CA LEU A 46 14.48 11.52 28.16
C LEU A 46 13.12 11.68 27.47
N SER A 47 12.69 12.91 27.20
CA SER A 47 11.45 13.13 26.48
C SER A 47 11.60 12.80 24.99
N LEU A 48 10.53 12.30 24.36
CA LEU A 48 10.47 12.12 22.89
C LEU A 48 10.75 13.44 22.14
N GLN A 49 10.44 14.59 22.73
CA GLN A 49 10.76 15.90 22.17
C GLN A 49 12.28 16.14 22.10
N ALA A 50 13.04 15.72 23.12
CA ALA A 50 14.50 15.83 23.11
C ALA A 50 15.12 14.95 22.02
N ILE A 51 14.62 13.71 21.86
CA ILE A 51 15.06 12.81 20.77
C ILE A 51 14.73 13.41 19.42
N ARG A 52 13.50 13.92 19.24
CA ARG A 52 13.10 14.56 17.99
C ARG A 52 14.02 15.72 17.63
N LYS A 53 14.35 16.62 18.57
CA LYS A 53 15.28 17.73 18.33
C LYS A 53 16.67 17.24 17.92
N THR A 54 17.18 16.17 18.52
CA THR A 54 18.48 15.61 18.14
C THR A 54 18.42 14.90 16.78
N ALA A 55 17.34 14.17 16.48
CA ALA A 55 17.12 13.55 15.18
C ALA A 55 16.95 14.60 14.06
N ASP A 56 16.24 15.70 14.33
CA ASP A 56 16.11 16.84 13.42
C ASP A 56 17.48 17.47 13.14
N TRP A 57 18.35 17.58 14.16
CA TRP A 57 19.72 18.07 13.98
C TRP A 57 20.60 17.11 13.14
N LEU A 58 20.38 15.81 13.22
CA LEU A 58 21.07 14.81 12.38
C LEU A 58 20.61 14.87 10.92
N VAL A 59 19.33 15.21 10.68
CA VAL A 59 18.73 15.36 9.35
C VAL A 59 19.07 16.70 8.71
N ALA A 60 18.97 17.77 9.48
CA ALA A 60 19.19 19.14 9.05
C ALA A 60 20.08 19.84 10.09
N PRO A 61 21.40 19.61 10.04
CA PRO A 61 22.33 20.34 10.91
C PRO A 61 22.20 21.85 10.63
N PRO A 62 22.35 22.71 11.66
CA PRO A 62 22.14 24.13 11.49
C PRO A 62 23.15 24.72 10.49
N GLN A 63 22.69 25.71 9.73
CA GLN A 63 23.35 26.22 8.52
C GLN A 63 24.73 26.83 8.80
N ASP A 64 24.96 27.29 10.02
CA ASP A 64 26.22 27.82 10.53
C ASP A 64 27.35 26.78 10.55
N LEU A 65 27.03 25.49 10.56
CA LEU A 65 28.01 24.41 10.61
C LEU A 65 28.40 23.87 9.22
N THR A 66 27.69 24.20 8.13
CA THR A 66 27.94 23.70 6.76
C THR A 66 28.17 22.18 6.67
N MET A 67 27.62 21.39 7.60
CA MET A 67 27.85 19.94 7.67
C MET A 67 26.78 19.19 6.87
N PRO A 68 27.12 18.13 6.10
CA PRO A 68 26.13 17.32 5.39
C PRO A 68 25.34 16.41 6.35
N ALA A 69 24.07 16.14 6.06
CA ALA A 69 23.18 15.31 6.89
C ALA A 69 23.72 13.89 7.14
N LEU A 70 23.51 13.38 8.37
CA LEU A 70 23.84 11.99 8.73
C LEU A 70 22.64 11.05 8.60
N LEU A 71 21.43 11.62 8.66
CA LEU A 71 20.18 10.91 8.50
C LEU A 71 19.32 11.63 7.46
N GLU A 72 18.43 10.89 6.81
CA GLU A 72 17.37 11.41 5.96
C GLU A 72 16.01 11.05 6.55
N ARG A 73 15.03 11.93 6.31
CA ARG A 73 13.67 11.72 6.78
C ARG A 73 12.82 11.17 5.65
N HIS A 74 12.25 10.00 5.89
CA HIS A 74 11.34 9.34 4.96
C HIS A 74 10.02 8.99 5.66
N GLN A 75 9.01 8.64 4.86
CA GLN A 75 7.72 8.20 5.37
C GLN A 75 7.29 6.90 4.70
N PRO A 76 7.07 5.82 5.46
CA PRO A 76 6.66 4.53 4.92
C PRO A 76 5.18 4.54 4.53
N LYS A 77 4.75 3.54 3.75
CA LYS A 77 3.35 3.35 3.34
C LYS A 77 2.77 2.09 4.00
N LEU A 78 2.04 2.23 5.09
CA LEU A 78 1.36 1.11 5.76
C LEU A 78 -0.04 0.86 5.17
N PHE A 79 -0.40 -0.41 4.96
CA PHE A 79 -1.76 -0.78 4.55
C PHE A 79 -2.64 -1.10 5.75
N GLY A 80 -3.87 -0.60 5.76
CA GLY A 80 -4.85 -0.86 6.82
C GLY A 80 -4.74 0.05 8.05
N PHE A 81 -3.82 1.02 8.06
CA PHE A 81 -3.67 1.98 9.15
C PHE A 81 -4.35 3.31 8.83
N ASN A 82 -5.00 3.90 9.83
CA ASN A 82 -5.57 5.24 9.76
C ASN A 82 -4.52 6.27 10.20
N GLY A 83 -4.44 7.40 9.48
CA GLY A 83 -3.51 8.47 9.78
C GLY A 83 -2.16 8.35 9.08
N ARG A 84 -1.33 9.38 9.24
CA ARG A 84 0.01 9.45 8.64
C ARG A 84 0.98 8.63 9.49
N PRO A 85 1.70 7.63 8.91
CA PRO A 85 2.75 6.93 9.63
C PRO A 85 3.79 7.91 10.17
N GLU A 86 4.44 7.54 11.28
CA GLU A 86 5.52 8.35 11.83
C GLU A 86 6.69 8.46 10.84
N ASN A 87 7.50 9.51 11.03
CA ASN A 87 8.72 9.65 10.26
C ASN A 87 9.73 8.57 10.65
N ILE A 88 10.41 8.04 9.66
CA ILE A 88 11.61 7.24 9.86
C ILE A 88 12.85 8.06 9.53
N TYR A 89 13.96 7.71 10.17
CA TYR A 89 15.25 8.35 10.01
C TYR A 89 16.22 7.32 9.42
N LEU A 90 16.49 7.44 8.12
CA LEU A 90 17.35 6.54 7.34
C LEU A 90 18.79 7.05 7.39
N ARG A 91 19.78 6.17 7.57
CA ARG A 91 21.19 6.56 7.61
C ARG A 91 21.74 6.88 6.21
N THR A 92 22.47 7.99 6.08
CA THR A 92 23.16 8.37 4.82
C THR A 92 24.50 7.64 4.67
N GLU A 93 25.16 7.78 3.52
CA GLU A 93 26.54 7.30 3.33
C GLU A 93 27.49 7.92 4.37
N LEU A 94 27.45 9.24 4.53
CA LEU A 94 28.23 9.93 5.56
C LEU A 94 27.87 9.46 6.97
N GLY A 95 26.57 9.27 7.26
CA GLY A 95 26.10 8.70 8.51
C GLY A 95 26.67 7.31 8.79
N THR A 96 26.86 6.51 7.75
CA THR A 96 27.46 5.17 7.82
C THR A 96 28.94 5.25 8.12
N SER A 97 29.69 6.05 7.38
CA SER A 97 31.13 6.26 7.62
C SER A 97 31.37 6.77 9.04
N VAL A 98 30.60 7.78 9.48
CA VAL A 98 30.73 8.32 10.84
C VAL A 98 30.35 7.29 11.91
N LEU A 99 29.31 6.47 11.69
CA LEU A 99 28.93 5.42 12.64
C LEU A 99 30.03 4.36 12.78
N ASN A 100 30.62 3.92 11.66
CA ASN A 100 31.66 2.90 11.65
C ASN A 100 32.91 3.33 12.45
N GLU A 101 33.22 4.62 12.51
CA GLU A 101 34.31 5.16 13.35
C GLU A 101 34.05 4.99 14.86
N PHE A 102 32.80 4.76 15.26
CA PHE A 102 32.41 4.48 16.65
C PHE A 102 32.10 3.00 16.91
N LEU A 103 32.14 2.14 15.89
CA LEU A 103 31.92 0.70 16.01
C LEU A 103 33.28 -0.01 15.97
N ASN A 104 33.63 -0.72 17.04
CA ASN A 104 34.96 -1.33 17.16
C ASN A 104 35.11 -2.62 16.33
N GLU A 105 34.01 -3.34 16.07
CA GLU A 105 34.05 -4.71 15.52
C GLU A 105 33.01 -4.96 14.41
N GLU A 106 31.85 -4.28 14.42
CA GLU A 106 30.82 -4.41 13.39
C GLU A 106 30.94 -3.27 12.36
N ILE A 107 31.31 -3.60 11.13
CA ILE A 107 31.19 -2.66 10.00
C ILE A 107 29.75 -2.74 9.49
N VAL A 108 29.04 -1.61 9.55
CA VAL A 108 27.72 -1.49 8.94
C VAL A 108 27.83 -0.93 7.53
N SER A 109 27.00 -1.44 6.62
CA SER A 109 26.87 -0.93 5.25
C SER A 109 25.85 0.20 5.18
N THR A 110 25.97 1.05 4.17
CA THR A 110 24.96 2.06 3.88
C THR A 110 23.67 1.37 3.44
N PRO A 111 22.51 1.70 4.01
CA PRO A 111 21.26 1.11 3.59
C PRO A 111 20.93 1.49 2.13
N GLN A 112 20.66 0.47 1.31
CA GLN A 112 20.24 0.63 -0.08
C GLN A 112 18.72 0.42 -0.16
N ILE A 113 17.95 1.50 -0.01
CA ILE A 113 16.49 1.45 -0.16
C ILE A 113 16.15 1.51 -1.64
N ARG A 114 15.61 0.40 -2.18
CA ARG A 114 15.29 0.28 -3.61
C ARG A 114 14.01 1.01 -3.98
N ASP A 115 12.99 0.91 -3.13
CA ASP A 115 11.67 1.47 -3.36
C ASP A 115 10.89 1.63 -2.05
N GLN A 116 9.66 2.13 -2.16
CA GLN A 116 8.75 2.33 -1.04
C GLN A 116 8.33 1.02 -0.35
N TRP A 117 8.36 -0.11 -1.04
CA TRP A 117 8.03 -1.42 -0.46
C TRP A 117 9.13 -1.87 0.48
N ASP A 118 10.39 -1.79 0.02
CA ASP A 118 11.58 -2.06 0.84
C ASP A 118 11.61 -1.17 2.10
N LEU A 119 11.35 0.13 1.92
CA LEU A 119 11.25 1.09 3.03
C LEU A 119 10.17 0.66 4.05
N THR A 120 9.01 0.26 3.57
CA THR A 120 7.87 -0.14 4.41
C THR A 120 8.13 -1.49 5.09
N HIS A 121 8.78 -2.44 4.40
CA HIS A 121 9.11 -3.75 4.93
C HIS A 121 10.04 -3.60 6.13
N ARG A 122 11.13 -2.86 5.96
CA ARG A 122 12.08 -2.55 7.03
C ARG A 122 11.44 -1.74 8.17
N TYR A 123 10.54 -0.82 7.86
CA TYR A 123 9.79 -0.09 8.88
C TYR A 123 8.96 -1.03 9.76
N ILE A 124 8.24 -2.00 9.17
CA ILE A 124 7.45 -2.98 9.94
C ILE A 124 8.37 -3.81 10.84
N ILE A 125 9.49 -4.31 10.32
CA ILE A 125 10.52 -5.02 11.12
C ILE A 125 10.89 -4.20 12.35
N LEU A 126 11.19 -2.91 12.16
CA LEU A 126 11.58 -2.03 13.24
C LEU A 126 10.45 -1.81 14.26
N LYS A 127 9.20 -1.64 13.80
CA LYS A 127 8.04 -1.43 14.70
C LYS A 127 7.69 -2.67 15.50
N VAL A 128 7.81 -3.86 14.90
CA VAL A 128 7.65 -5.13 15.62
C VAL A 128 8.73 -5.27 16.69
N ALA A 129 9.99 -4.96 16.35
CA ALA A 129 11.08 -4.96 17.33
C ALA A 129 10.88 -3.92 18.45
N GLU A 130 10.33 -2.75 18.13
CA GLU A 130 9.95 -1.74 19.13
C GLU A 130 8.87 -2.26 20.08
N LEU A 131 7.85 -2.95 19.55
CA LEU A 131 6.76 -3.52 20.37
C LEU A 131 7.30 -4.62 21.30
N ALA A 132 8.06 -5.57 20.76
CA ALA A 132 8.67 -6.65 21.55
C ALA A 132 9.60 -6.12 22.66
N LYS A 133 10.41 -5.09 22.37
CA LYS A 133 11.31 -4.48 23.36
C LYS A 133 10.59 -3.74 24.48
N LYS A 134 9.38 -3.21 24.25
CA LYS A 134 8.57 -2.61 25.32
C LYS A 134 8.13 -3.63 26.36
N GLU A 135 8.08 -4.90 25.97
CA GLU A 135 7.80 -6.05 26.84
C GLU A 135 9.07 -6.80 27.27
N GLU A 136 10.24 -6.16 27.14
CA GLU A 136 11.53 -6.73 27.53
C GLU A 136 11.84 -8.06 26.84
N GLN A 137 11.24 -8.32 25.68
CA GLN A 137 11.52 -9.50 24.87
C GLN A 137 12.82 -9.29 24.08
N ASP A 138 13.71 -10.27 24.14
CA ASP A 138 14.92 -10.25 23.31
C ASP A 138 14.56 -10.63 21.86
N ILE A 139 14.70 -9.65 20.97
CA ILE A 139 14.38 -9.79 19.55
C ILE A 139 15.54 -9.32 18.70
N GLN A 140 15.91 -10.17 17.74
CA GLN A 140 17.04 -9.96 16.85
C GLN A 140 16.52 -9.62 15.45
N ILE A 141 16.99 -8.52 14.88
CA ILE A 141 16.59 -8.01 13.56
C ILE A 141 17.52 -8.57 12.48
N GLU A 142 16.96 -9.01 11.36
CA GLU A 142 17.68 -9.60 10.20
C GLU A 142 18.66 -10.71 10.63
N TYR A 143 18.21 -11.60 11.52
CA TYR A 143 19.06 -12.63 12.11
C TYR A 143 19.30 -13.81 11.16
N THR A 144 20.59 -14.09 10.90
CA THR A 144 21.02 -15.23 10.10
C THR A 144 21.27 -16.43 11.00
N LEU A 145 20.51 -17.48 10.76
CA LEU A 145 20.61 -18.80 11.38
C LEU A 145 21.34 -19.72 10.40
N LYS A 146 22.41 -20.38 10.87
CA LYS A 146 23.27 -21.21 10.03
C LYS A 146 23.65 -22.50 10.74
N ASN A 147 23.44 -23.62 10.07
CA ASN A 147 23.95 -24.91 10.49
C ASN A 147 24.56 -25.66 9.30
N ALA A 148 24.94 -26.93 9.49
CA ALA A 148 25.60 -27.73 8.46
C ALA A 148 24.71 -28.00 7.24
N ALA A 149 23.38 -27.93 7.38
CA ALA A 149 22.44 -28.25 6.31
C ALA A 149 21.99 -27.02 5.52
N GLN A 150 21.77 -25.89 6.21
CA GLN A 150 21.16 -24.72 5.59
C GLN A 150 21.51 -23.41 6.31
N GLU A 151 21.47 -22.33 5.54
CA GLU A 151 21.47 -20.95 6.04
C GLU A 151 20.11 -20.30 5.75
N VAL A 152 19.46 -19.78 6.79
CA VAL A 152 18.18 -19.05 6.69
C VAL A 152 18.31 -17.71 7.40
N ARG A 153 17.67 -16.68 6.85
CA ARG A 153 17.63 -15.35 7.46
C ARG A 153 16.19 -15.03 7.83
N ALA A 154 15.92 -14.86 9.11
CA ALA A 154 14.64 -14.34 9.59
C ALA A 154 14.67 -12.81 9.59
N ASP A 155 13.56 -12.18 9.21
CA ASP A 155 13.44 -10.73 9.37
C ASP A 155 13.50 -10.34 10.84
N LEU A 156 12.86 -11.14 11.70
CA LEU A 156 13.00 -11.07 13.16
C LEU A 156 13.09 -12.47 13.76
N TYR A 157 13.93 -12.64 14.77
CA TYR A 157 14.07 -13.86 15.56
C TYR A 157 13.90 -13.56 17.05
N ALA A 158 13.17 -14.41 17.77
CA ALA A 158 13.02 -14.35 19.21
C ALA A 158 12.93 -15.76 19.80
N GLU A 159 13.33 -15.90 21.06
CA GLU A 159 13.13 -17.13 21.83
C GLU A 159 12.25 -16.80 23.04
N ILE A 160 11.05 -17.36 23.08
CA ILE A 160 10.04 -17.05 24.10
C ILE A 160 9.57 -18.35 24.74
N ASN A 161 9.79 -18.50 26.05
CA ASN A 161 9.42 -19.70 26.80
C ASN A 161 9.89 -21.00 26.11
N THR A 162 11.15 -21.06 25.68
CA THR A 162 11.79 -22.17 24.94
C THR A 162 11.25 -22.44 23.52
N VAL A 163 10.31 -21.62 23.04
CA VAL A 163 9.84 -21.67 21.65
C VAL A 163 10.66 -20.72 20.81
N LYS A 164 11.25 -21.25 19.73
CA LYS A 164 11.99 -20.45 18.74
C LYS A 164 10.99 -19.87 17.74
N ILE A 165 11.01 -18.55 17.60
CA ILE A 165 10.04 -17.79 16.81
C ILE A 165 10.79 -17.05 15.70
N ALA A 166 10.42 -17.33 14.46
CA ALA A 166 10.81 -16.54 13.30
C ALA A 166 9.62 -15.72 12.82
N LEU A 167 9.79 -14.41 12.65
CA LEU A 167 8.80 -13.56 11.99
C LEU A 167 9.33 -13.10 10.64
N GLU A 168 8.46 -13.16 9.64
CA GLU A 168 8.74 -12.90 8.24
C GLU A 168 7.76 -11.84 7.73
N VAL A 169 8.25 -10.66 7.35
CA VAL A 169 7.39 -9.56 6.90
C VAL A 169 7.13 -9.70 5.40
N GLU A 170 5.88 -9.99 5.06
CA GLU A 170 5.49 -10.31 3.70
C GLU A 170 4.52 -9.25 3.14
N GLN A 171 4.85 -8.70 1.97
CA GLN A 171 4.11 -7.58 1.37
C GLN A 171 3.47 -7.91 0.02
N LYS A 172 3.93 -8.96 -0.65
CA LYS A 172 3.41 -9.39 -1.95
C LYS A 172 3.83 -10.82 -2.26
N LEU A 173 2.86 -11.65 -2.66
CA LEU A 173 3.10 -12.94 -3.28
C LEU A 173 2.24 -13.02 -4.55
N LEU A 174 2.88 -13.18 -5.70
CA LEU A 174 2.20 -13.44 -6.96
C LEU A 174 2.19 -14.95 -7.20
N ARG A 175 1.15 -15.48 -7.85
CA ARG A 175 1.06 -16.91 -8.15
C ARG A 175 2.28 -17.45 -8.90
N ARG A 176 2.80 -16.69 -9.86
CA ARG A 176 4.04 -17.05 -10.59
C ARG A 176 5.29 -17.19 -9.69
N ASN A 177 5.23 -16.66 -8.47
CA ASN A 177 6.32 -16.68 -7.49
C ASN A 177 6.11 -17.74 -6.40
N LEU A 178 5.13 -18.65 -6.54
CA LEU A 178 4.88 -19.73 -5.57
C LEU A 178 6.12 -20.59 -5.30
N GLY A 179 6.94 -20.85 -6.33
CA GLY A 179 8.21 -21.56 -6.16
C GLY A 179 9.16 -20.90 -5.14
N ARG A 180 9.15 -19.57 -5.03
CA ARG A 180 9.93 -18.85 -4.00
C ARG A 180 9.38 -19.07 -2.60
N ALA A 181 8.05 -19.05 -2.44
CA ALA A 181 7.39 -19.33 -1.17
C ALA A 181 7.65 -20.78 -0.72
N ARG A 182 7.50 -21.75 -1.62
CA ARG A 182 7.82 -23.16 -1.38
C ARG A 182 9.28 -23.35 -0.95
N ASN A 183 10.23 -22.73 -1.67
CA ASN A 183 11.65 -22.81 -1.30
C ASN A 183 11.92 -22.20 0.08
N LYS A 184 11.19 -21.15 0.49
CA LYS A 184 11.32 -20.56 1.83
C LYS A 184 10.96 -21.60 2.91
N PHE A 185 9.83 -22.30 2.75
CA PHE A 185 9.42 -23.36 3.66
C PHE A 185 10.38 -24.56 3.64
N LYS A 186 10.85 -24.96 2.45
CA LYS A 186 11.85 -26.01 2.31
C LYS A 186 13.13 -25.69 3.08
N ASN A 187 13.65 -24.47 2.93
CA ASN A 187 14.87 -24.04 3.59
C ASN A 187 14.71 -24.02 5.12
N TRP A 188 13.59 -23.51 5.62
CA TRP A 188 13.26 -23.57 7.04
C TRP A 188 13.16 -25.02 7.55
N ALA A 189 12.56 -25.93 6.79
CA ALA A 189 12.47 -27.35 7.17
C ALA A 189 13.84 -28.01 7.26
N SER A 190 14.69 -27.79 6.25
CA SER A 190 16.05 -28.32 6.25
C SER A 190 16.90 -27.77 7.39
N TYR A 191 16.78 -26.47 7.69
CA TYR A 191 17.46 -25.86 8.83
C TYR A 191 17.01 -26.50 10.16
N ILE A 192 15.69 -26.51 10.42
CA ILE A 192 15.12 -26.95 11.69
C ILE A 192 15.36 -28.45 11.94
N GLN A 193 15.22 -29.30 10.91
CA GLN A 193 15.49 -30.74 11.04
C GLN A 193 16.94 -31.03 11.44
N ALA A 194 17.90 -30.24 10.92
CA ALA A 194 19.31 -30.39 11.25
C ALA A 194 19.65 -29.83 12.63
N GLU A 195 18.87 -28.89 13.15
CA GLU A 195 19.07 -28.27 14.45
C GLU A 195 18.68 -29.21 15.62
N GLY A 196 17.57 -29.96 15.47
CA GLY A 196 17.06 -30.88 16.50
C GLY A 196 15.64 -30.53 17.02
N THR A 197 15.21 -31.20 18.08
CA THR A 197 13.81 -31.29 18.60
C THR A 197 13.21 -30.00 19.20
N ASP A 198 13.76 -28.84 18.90
CA ASP A 198 13.20 -27.58 19.39
C ASP A 198 11.88 -27.27 18.67
N PHE A 199 10.91 -26.73 19.41
CA PHE A 199 9.63 -26.36 18.85
C PHE A 199 9.72 -25.00 18.16
N TRP A 200 9.51 -24.97 16.85
CA TRP A 200 9.59 -23.76 16.02
C TRP A 200 8.21 -23.27 15.60
N ARG A 201 8.03 -21.95 15.64
CA ARG A 201 6.88 -21.25 15.04
C ARG A 201 7.35 -20.18 14.07
N ILE A 202 6.77 -20.18 12.87
CA ILE A 202 7.02 -19.17 11.84
C ILE A 202 5.77 -18.30 11.70
N TYR A 203 5.91 -16.99 11.85
CA TYR A 203 4.83 -16.02 11.71
C TYR A 203 5.01 -15.20 10.44
N LEU A 204 4.05 -15.28 9.52
CA LEU A 204 3.95 -14.41 8.37
C LEU A 204 3.23 -13.12 8.78
N VAL A 205 3.96 -12.00 8.84
CA VAL A 205 3.42 -10.66 9.12
C VAL A 205 3.05 -9.99 7.80
N LEU A 206 1.77 -10.00 7.47
CA LEU A 206 1.25 -9.61 6.15
C LEU A 206 0.91 -8.12 6.10
N ASN A 207 1.73 -7.32 5.40
CA ASN A 207 1.40 -5.93 5.06
C ASN A 207 0.84 -5.83 3.64
N VAL A 208 -0.39 -6.31 3.51
CA VAL A 208 -1.16 -6.32 2.27
C VAL A 208 -2.49 -5.62 2.50
N ARG A 209 -3.17 -5.21 1.43
CA ARG A 209 -4.51 -4.61 1.56
C ARG A 209 -5.49 -5.68 2.07
N THR A 210 -6.46 -5.29 2.89
CA THR A 210 -7.46 -6.21 3.48
C THR A 210 -8.12 -7.10 2.42
N ARG A 211 -8.47 -6.55 1.26
CA ARG A 211 -9.07 -7.32 0.14
C ARG A 211 -8.13 -8.30 -0.56
N THR A 212 -6.82 -8.07 -0.50
CA THR A 212 -5.81 -8.99 -1.06
C THR A 212 -5.38 -10.06 -0.06
N LEU A 213 -5.64 -9.84 1.23
CA LEU A 213 -5.22 -10.73 2.30
C LEU A 213 -5.71 -12.19 2.09
N PRO A 214 -6.99 -12.46 1.76
CA PRO A 214 -7.44 -13.83 1.45
C PRO A 214 -6.66 -14.50 0.32
N THR A 215 -6.42 -13.78 -0.78
CA THR A 215 -5.70 -14.31 -1.94
C THR A 215 -4.24 -14.61 -1.61
N ILE A 216 -3.59 -13.73 -0.85
CA ILE A 216 -2.19 -13.90 -0.44
C ILE A 216 -2.06 -15.08 0.54
N ILE A 217 -2.97 -15.20 1.50
CA ILE A 217 -3.05 -16.35 2.40
C ILE A 217 -3.21 -17.63 1.59
N ARG A 218 -4.13 -17.66 0.62
CA ARG A 218 -4.34 -18.82 -0.27
C ARG A 218 -3.07 -19.22 -1.02
N TYR A 219 -2.29 -18.27 -1.54
CA TYR A 219 -1.03 -18.59 -2.20
C TYR A 219 0.02 -19.15 -1.24
N TRP A 220 0.07 -18.64 -0.01
CA TRP A 220 0.94 -19.21 1.02
C TRP A 220 0.49 -20.61 1.46
N GLN A 221 -0.82 -20.86 1.52
CA GLN A 221 -1.38 -22.20 1.76
C GLN A 221 -1.04 -23.16 0.62
N GLU A 222 -1.22 -22.75 -0.64
CA GLU A 222 -0.86 -23.56 -1.82
C GLU A 222 0.63 -23.97 -1.77
N ALA A 223 1.53 -23.03 -1.46
CA ALA A 223 2.95 -23.31 -1.26
C ALA A 223 3.23 -24.24 -0.07
N LEU A 224 2.48 -24.10 1.03
CA LEU A 224 2.59 -24.96 2.21
C LEU A 224 2.12 -26.39 1.92
N ASP A 225 1.04 -26.55 1.17
CA ASP A 225 0.50 -27.85 0.80
C ASP A 225 1.42 -28.56 -0.20
N GLU A 226 2.01 -27.84 -1.16
CA GLU A 226 3.01 -28.40 -2.07
C GLU A 226 4.22 -28.96 -1.31
N ILE A 227 4.77 -28.21 -0.36
CA ILE A 227 5.95 -28.67 0.39
C ILE A 227 5.61 -29.82 1.33
N ARG A 228 4.41 -29.86 1.91
CA ARG A 228 3.94 -31.00 2.72
C ARG A 228 3.75 -32.26 1.90
N ARG A 229 3.30 -32.16 0.64
CA ARG A 229 3.27 -33.31 -0.27
C ARG A 229 4.67 -33.81 -0.60
N GLU A 230 5.66 -32.92 -0.67
CA GLU A 230 7.06 -33.28 -0.95
C GLU A 230 7.79 -33.89 0.27
N LEU A 231 7.63 -33.30 1.45
CA LEU A 231 8.44 -33.62 2.64
C LEU A 231 7.67 -34.34 3.76
N GLY A 232 6.34 -34.44 3.67
CA GLY A 232 5.49 -34.93 4.74
C GLY A 232 5.22 -33.88 5.82
N GLU A 233 5.24 -34.30 7.09
CA GLU A 233 5.04 -33.41 8.23
C GLU A 233 6.24 -32.47 8.40
N LEU A 234 5.97 -31.17 8.53
CA LEU A 234 7.00 -30.16 8.71
C LEU A 234 7.32 -30.00 10.21
N PRO A 235 8.59 -29.72 10.58
CA PRO A 235 9.01 -29.62 11.98
C PRO A 235 8.64 -28.27 12.63
N TYR A 236 7.62 -27.58 12.11
CA TYR A 236 7.18 -26.27 12.59
C TYR A 236 5.74 -25.98 12.17
N ASP A 237 5.12 -25.07 12.91
CA ASP A 237 3.83 -24.49 12.54
C ASP A 237 4.01 -23.12 11.89
N ILE A 238 3.13 -22.83 10.92
CA ILE A 238 3.07 -21.53 10.26
C ILE A 238 1.80 -20.81 10.69
N TYR A 239 2.00 -19.62 11.25
CA TYR A 239 0.96 -18.69 11.64
C TYR A 239 0.99 -17.47 10.73
N TYR A 240 -0.13 -16.75 10.65
CA TYR A 240 -0.20 -15.48 9.97
C TYR A 240 -1.02 -14.47 10.76
N LEU A 241 -0.66 -13.20 10.59
CA LEU A 241 -1.37 -12.03 11.07
C LEU A 241 -1.04 -10.85 10.18
N SER A 242 -1.95 -9.89 10.06
CA SER A 242 -1.67 -8.66 9.34
C SER A 242 -0.72 -7.76 10.14
N ALA A 243 0.06 -6.92 9.46
CA ALA A 243 0.88 -5.91 10.12
C ALA A 243 0.03 -4.98 11.00
N LYS A 244 -1.22 -4.71 10.59
CA LYS A 244 -2.20 -3.96 11.39
C LYS A 244 -2.55 -4.66 12.69
N GLU A 245 -2.95 -5.93 12.63
CA GLU A 245 -3.28 -6.72 13.83
C GLU A 245 -2.11 -6.77 14.81
N LEU A 246 -0.88 -6.92 14.31
CA LEU A 246 0.32 -6.94 15.15
C LEU A 246 0.59 -5.57 15.81
N LEU A 247 0.61 -4.49 15.03
CA LEU A 247 1.02 -3.18 15.54
C LEU A 247 -0.08 -2.44 16.34
N ASP A 248 -1.35 -2.80 16.14
CA ASP A 248 -2.46 -2.30 16.96
C ASP A 248 -2.65 -3.11 18.26
N ALA A 249 -1.99 -4.26 18.39
CA ALA A 249 -2.10 -5.08 19.59
C ALA A 249 -1.56 -4.33 20.82
N PRO A 250 -2.20 -4.50 21.99
CA PRO A 250 -1.72 -3.89 23.24
C PRO A 250 -0.35 -4.44 23.65
N ALA A 251 -0.06 -5.69 23.29
CA ALA A 251 1.18 -6.38 23.55
C ALA A 251 1.61 -7.27 22.37
N PHE A 252 2.92 -7.42 22.20
CA PHE A 252 3.58 -8.29 21.22
C PHE A 252 3.18 -9.75 21.44
N ILE A 253 3.25 -10.24 22.68
CA ILE A 253 2.88 -11.64 22.98
C ILE A 253 1.40 -11.90 22.67
N ASP A 254 0.52 -10.95 22.99
CA ASP A 254 -0.92 -11.05 22.69
C ASP A 254 -1.14 -11.14 21.17
N ALA A 255 -0.42 -10.35 20.37
CA ALA A 255 -0.51 -10.43 18.90
C ALA A 255 -0.15 -11.84 18.38
N LEU A 256 0.91 -12.44 18.91
CA LEU A 256 1.36 -13.77 18.51
C LEU A 256 0.37 -14.87 18.94
N GLN A 257 -0.19 -14.76 20.15
CA GLN A 257 -1.18 -15.71 20.64
C GLN A 257 -2.49 -15.68 19.83
N ASN A 258 -2.86 -14.51 19.31
CA ASN A 258 -4.05 -14.33 18.46
C ASN A 258 -3.76 -14.59 16.96
N ALA A 259 -2.54 -14.94 16.59
CA ALA A 259 -2.21 -15.27 15.21
C ALA A 259 -2.92 -16.56 14.77
N ARG A 260 -3.28 -16.63 13.49
CA ARG A 260 -4.05 -17.74 12.93
C ARG A 260 -3.13 -18.75 12.28
N LEU A 261 -3.38 -20.03 12.48
CA LEU A 261 -2.68 -21.09 11.76
C LEU A 261 -2.97 -20.97 10.26
N LEU A 262 -1.92 -21.00 9.44
CA LEU A 262 -2.05 -20.85 7.99
C LEU A 262 -2.91 -21.97 7.38
N LYS A 263 -2.81 -23.19 7.92
CA LYS A 263 -3.58 -24.36 7.48
C LYS A 263 -5.09 -24.27 7.77
N ASP A 264 -5.51 -23.47 8.76
CA ASP A 264 -6.90 -23.41 9.21
C ASP A 264 -7.71 -22.31 8.49
N PHE A 265 -7.11 -21.61 7.53
CA PHE A 265 -7.85 -20.61 6.76
C PHE A 265 -8.78 -21.29 5.75
N GLU A 266 -10.08 -21.26 6.07
CA GLU A 266 -11.15 -21.68 5.18
C GLU A 266 -11.59 -20.51 4.28
N PHE A 267 -11.39 -20.67 2.97
CA PHE A 267 -11.97 -19.75 2.00
C PHE A 267 -13.47 -20.05 1.88
N LYS A 268 -14.31 -19.24 2.55
CA LYS A 268 -15.73 -19.18 2.21
C LYS A 268 -15.84 -18.47 0.87
N GLU A 269 -16.04 -19.22 -0.22
CA GLU A 269 -16.65 -18.65 -1.41
C GLU A 269 -18.00 -18.08 -0.99
N GLU A 270 -18.08 -16.77 -0.77
CA GLU A 270 -19.36 -16.07 -0.89
C GLU A 270 -19.75 -16.13 -2.36
N ARG A 271 -20.31 -17.27 -2.76
CA ARG A 271 -21.09 -17.37 -3.98
C ARG A 271 -22.21 -16.33 -3.82
N PRO A 272 -22.35 -15.35 -4.74
CA PRO A 272 -23.56 -14.55 -4.75
C PRO A 272 -24.74 -15.52 -4.81
N THR A 273 -25.73 -15.33 -3.93
CA THR A 273 -26.95 -16.13 -3.88
C THR A 273 -27.52 -16.26 -5.29
N VAL A 274 -27.30 -17.42 -5.90
CA VAL A 274 -27.88 -17.80 -7.19
C VAL A 274 -29.37 -18.02 -6.94
N PHE A 275 -30.20 -17.28 -7.66
CA PHE A 275 -31.64 -17.53 -7.70
C PHE A 275 -31.88 -18.96 -8.21
N PRO A 276 -32.79 -19.74 -7.60
CA PRO A 276 -32.99 -21.13 -7.97
C PRO A 276 -33.60 -21.19 -9.38
N GLY A 277 -32.88 -21.76 -10.36
CA GLY A 277 -33.41 -21.92 -11.70
C GLY A 277 -32.47 -22.31 -12.85
N GLU A 278 -31.16 -22.45 -12.65
CA GLU A 278 -30.26 -22.86 -13.76
C GLU A 278 -29.37 -24.05 -13.36
N GLU A 279 -29.56 -25.15 -14.08
CA GLU A 279 -28.73 -26.34 -14.00
C GLU A 279 -27.31 -26.01 -14.48
N VAL A 280 -26.34 -26.30 -13.62
CA VAL A 280 -24.91 -26.11 -13.87
C VAL A 280 -24.47 -27.11 -14.94
N ARG A 281 -24.13 -26.61 -16.13
CA ARG A 281 -23.26 -27.33 -17.07
C ARG A 281 -21.80 -26.95 -16.80
N GLU A 282 -20.95 -27.97 -16.84
CA GLU A 282 -19.51 -27.89 -16.64
C GLU A 282 -18.89 -26.84 -17.57
N ALA A 283 -17.92 -26.10 -17.02
CA ALA A 283 -17.26 -24.99 -17.69
C ALA A 283 -16.33 -25.50 -18.80
N ASP A 284 -16.79 -25.35 -20.05
CA ASP A 284 -15.91 -25.15 -21.20
C ASP A 284 -15.61 -23.65 -21.34
N ASP A 285 -14.39 -23.34 -21.80
CA ASP A 285 -13.86 -21.99 -22.03
C ASP A 285 -14.74 -21.15 -23.00
N GLU A 286 -15.76 -20.45 -22.49
CA GLU A 286 -16.54 -19.49 -23.27
C GLU A 286 -15.96 -18.06 -23.17
N LYS A 287 -15.72 -17.46 -24.34
CA LYS A 287 -15.38 -16.03 -24.49
C LYS A 287 -16.39 -15.16 -23.71
N PRO A 288 -15.96 -14.09 -23.00
CA PRO A 288 -16.88 -13.20 -22.30
C PRO A 288 -17.87 -12.57 -23.29
N ALA A 289 -19.17 -12.82 -23.11
CA ALA A 289 -20.22 -12.19 -23.92
C ALA A 289 -20.33 -10.70 -23.57
N TYR A 290 -19.80 -9.82 -24.43
CA TYR A 290 -20.00 -8.37 -24.34
C TYR A 290 -21.16 -7.90 -25.25
N PRO A 291 -21.86 -6.79 -24.93
CA PRO A 291 -22.99 -6.30 -25.72
C PRO A 291 -22.63 -5.93 -27.17
N ASP A 292 -23.61 -5.97 -28.08
CA ASP A 292 -23.43 -5.70 -29.53
C ASP A 292 -22.79 -4.35 -29.88
N TYR A 293 -22.82 -3.38 -28.94
CA TYR A 293 -22.22 -2.06 -29.09
C TYR A 293 -20.78 -1.97 -28.54
N ILE A 294 -20.18 -3.09 -28.14
CA ILE A 294 -18.79 -3.22 -27.70
C ILE A 294 -18.05 -4.17 -28.63
N SER A 295 -16.94 -3.73 -29.21
CA SER A 295 -16.05 -4.61 -29.97
C SER A 295 -15.02 -5.28 -29.07
N GLU A 296 -14.53 -6.45 -29.50
CA GLU A 296 -13.44 -7.18 -28.82
C GLU A 296 -12.19 -6.30 -28.65
N ASP A 297 -11.82 -5.58 -29.71
CA ASP A 297 -10.68 -4.64 -29.70
C ASP A 297 -10.84 -3.54 -28.66
N LEU A 298 -12.02 -2.91 -28.59
CA LEU A 298 -12.30 -1.85 -27.63
C LEU A 298 -12.21 -2.38 -26.20
N TYR A 299 -12.75 -3.58 -25.96
CA TYR A 299 -12.69 -4.22 -24.65
C TYR A 299 -11.25 -4.56 -24.23
N LEU A 300 -10.45 -5.15 -25.11
CA LEU A 300 -9.04 -5.46 -24.83
C LEU A 300 -8.20 -4.20 -24.58
N ARG A 301 -8.42 -3.15 -25.37
CA ARG A 301 -7.77 -1.85 -25.16
C ARG A 301 -8.17 -1.22 -23.83
N PHE A 302 -9.45 -1.32 -23.48
CA PHE A 302 -9.95 -0.90 -22.17
C PHE A 302 -9.30 -1.68 -21.02
N GLN A 303 -9.25 -3.02 -21.10
CA GLN A 303 -8.60 -3.85 -20.07
C GLN A 303 -7.14 -3.48 -19.88
N ASN A 304 -6.38 -3.33 -20.97
CA ASN A 304 -4.98 -2.93 -20.92
C ASN A 304 -4.80 -1.53 -20.30
N ALA A 305 -5.65 -0.56 -20.66
CA ALA A 305 -5.60 0.78 -20.10
C ALA A 305 -6.02 0.81 -18.62
N LEU A 306 -7.00 -0.01 -18.25
CA LEU A 306 -7.45 -0.17 -16.87
C LEU A 306 -6.34 -0.78 -16.00
N ASP A 307 -5.70 -1.87 -16.46
CA ASP A 307 -4.56 -2.47 -15.78
C ASP A 307 -3.38 -1.49 -15.68
N THR A 308 -3.11 -0.73 -16.75
CA THR A 308 -2.08 0.32 -16.75
C THR A 308 -2.35 1.39 -15.71
N LEU A 309 -3.60 1.91 -15.61
CA LEU A 309 -3.97 2.88 -14.58
C LEU A 309 -3.85 2.29 -13.18
N LEU A 310 -4.32 1.06 -13.00
CA LEU A 310 -4.34 0.42 -11.70
C LEU A 310 -2.90 0.12 -11.22
N ASP A 311 -1.97 -0.20 -12.11
CA ASP A 311 -0.57 -0.45 -11.76
C ASP A 311 0.34 0.78 -11.87
N ALA A 312 -0.19 1.93 -12.33
CA ALA A 312 0.58 3.15 -12.47
C ALA A 312 1.08 3.68 -11.11
N PRO A 313 2.36 4.08 -11.01
CA PRO A 313 2.83 4.85 -9.87
C PRO A 313 2.25 6.28 -9.91
N PRO A 314 2.21 7.02 -8.79
CA PRO A 314 1.52 8.32 -8.69
C PRO A 314 1.92 9.35 -9.76
N GLU A 315 3.20 9.37 -10.15
CA GLU A 315 3.74 10.27 -11.17
C GLU A 315 3.27 9.95 -12.60
N LYS A 316 2.78 8.73 -12.86
CA LYS A 316 2.21 8.31 -14.16
C LYS A 316 0.69 8.12 -14.11
N ALA A 317 0.09 8.21 -12.94
CA ALA A 317 -1.35 7.96 -12.75
C ALA A 317 -2.22 8.91 -13.56
N LEU A 318 -1.82 10.18 -13.74
CA LEU A 318 -2.58 11.13 -14.55
C LEU A 318 -2.59 10.75 -16.03
N GLU A 319 -1.44 10.36 -16.57
CA GLU A 319 -1.31 9.95 -17.98
C GLU A 319 -2.16 8.69 -18.22
N ALA A 320 -2.04 7.69 -17.34
CA ALA A 320 -2.83 6.47 -17.43
C ALA A 320 -4.34 6.71 -17.26
N LEU A 321 -4.76 7.61 -16.35
CA LEU A 321 -6.16 7.97 -16.17
C LEU A 321 -6.70 8.71 -17.39
N SER A 322 -5.90 9.61 -17.98
CA SER A 322 -6.28 10.36 -19.17
C SER A 322 -6.49 9.43 -20.37
N GLU A 323 -5.63 8.42 -20.54
CA GLU A 323 -5.78 7.40 -21.59
C GLU A 323 -7.02 6.53 -21.38
N LEU A 324 -7.28 6.08 -20.14
CA LEU A 324 -8.51 5.34 -19.82
C LEU A 324 -9.76 6.20 -20.06
N ALA A 325 -9.75 7.45 -19.61
CA ALA A 325 -10.87 8.38 -19.76
C ALA A 325 -11.17 8.65 -21.24
N LYS A 326 -10.15 8.80 -22.09
CA LYS A 326 -10.32 8.90 -23.55
C LYS A 326 -11.00 7.67 -24.13
N LEU A 327 -10.53 6.47 -23.78
CA LEU A 327 -11.08 5.22 -24.30
C LEU A 327 -12.56 5.08 -23.92
N ILE A 328 -12.89 5.38 -22.67
CA ILE A 328 -14.27 5.37 -22.19
C ILE A 328 -15.10 6.42 -22.93
N TYR A 329 -14.63 7.67 -23.04
CA TYR A 329 -15.35 8.76 -23.70
C TYR A 329 -15.61 8.47 -25.19
N TYR A 330 -14.56 8.13 -25.94
CA TYR A 330 -14.67 7.91 -27.39
C TYR A 330 -15.47 6.66 -27.77
N ALA A 331 -15.74 5.76 -26.82
CA ALA A 331 -16.64 4.63 -27.03
C ALA A 331 -18.06 5.07 -27.44
N SER A 332 -18.50 6.28 -27.07
CA SER A 332 -19.79 6.82 -27.53
C SER A 332 -19.72 8.22 -28.15
N TYR A 333 -18.57 8.90 -28.07
CA TYR A 333 -18.37 10.28 -28.55
C TYR A 333 -17.33 10.39 -29.68
N TYR A 334 -17.28 9.41 -30.59
CA TYR A 334 -16.48 9.53 -31.81
C TYR A 334 -17.06 10.58 -32.78
N PRO A 335 -16.27 11.11 -33.74
CA PRO A 335 -16.74 12.11 -34.69
C PRO A 335 -18.02 11.67 -35.40
N ASN A 336 -19.04 12.54 -35.43
CA ASN A 336 -20.37 12.24 -35.98
C ASN A 336 -21.20 11.17 -35.25
N SER A 337 -20.83 10.77 -34.03
CA SER A 337 -21.59 9.81 -33.24
C SER A 337 -23.04 10.26 -32.99
N PRO A 338 -23.98 9.30 -32.84
CA PRO A 338 -25.37 9.60 -32.46
C PRO A 338 -25.47 10.37 -31.15
N SER A 339 -24.56 10.14 -30.20
CA SER A 339 -24.50 10.87 -28.92
C SER A 339 -24.22 12.36 -29.13
N LEU A 340 -23.34 12.72 -30.06
CA LEU A 340 -23.04 14.12 -30.40
C LEU A 340 -24.13 14.78 -31.25
N LYS A 341 -24.71 14.05 -32.21
CA LYS A 341 -25.68 14.62 -33.17
C LYS A 341 -27.11 14.71 -32.64
N ALA A 342 -27.50 13.76 -31.81
CA ALA A 342 -28.90 13.55 -31.41
C ALA A 342 -29.07 13.35 -29.90
N ALA A 343 -28.04 13.66 -29.10
CA ALA A 343 -28.05 13.51 -27.64
C ALA A 343 -28.48 12.10 -27.17
N VAL A 344 -28.13 11.07 -27.96
CA VAL A 344 -28.43 9.67 -27.64
C VAL A 344 -27.65 9.23 -26.41
N PHE A 345 -28.28 8.43 -25.55
CA PHE A 345 -27.67 7.90 -24.33
C PHE A 345 -26.36 7.14 -24.64
N PRO A 346 -25.22 7.47 -23.99
CA PRO A 346 -23.90 6.94 -24.33
C PRO A 346 -23.65 5.52 -23.77
N ARG A 347 -24.39 4.52 -24.29
CA ARG A 347 -24.42 3.13 -23.77
C ARG A 347 -23.03 2.51 -23.60
N ALA A 348 -22.16 2.62 -24.61
CA ALA A 348 -20.85 2.00 -24.56
C ALA A 348 -19.94 2.65 -23.50
N SER A 349 -19.95 3.99 -23.42
CA SER A 349 -19.17 4.73 -22.43
C SER A 349 -19.64 4.41 -21.00
N ILE A 350 -20.95 4.35 -20.77
CA ILE A 350 -21.52 4.02 -19.46
C ILE A 350 -21.22 2.56 -19.08
N TRP A 351 -21.27 1.64 -20.04
CA TRP A 351 -20.93 0.24 -19.78
C TRP A 351 -19.45 0.08 -19.38
N LEU A 352 -18.52 0.73 -20.10
CA LEU A 352 -17.09 0.72 -19.74
C LEU A 352 -16.82 1.43 -18.41
N MET A 353 -17.49 2.56 -18.15
CA MET A 353 -17.40 3.27 -16.86
C MET A 353 -17.91 2.41 -15.70
N ARG A 354 -18.98 1.64 -15.94
CA ARG A 354 -19.49 0.66 -14.99
C ARG A 354 -18.49 -0.46 -14.77
N LEU A 355 -17.89 -1.04 -15.82
CA LEU A 355 -16.83 -2.04 -15.65
C LEU A 355 -15.62 -1.50 -14.87
N TYR A 356 -15.25 -0.25 -15.10
CA TYR A 356 -14.21 0.42 -14.33
C TYR A 356 -14.58 0.48 -12.84
N LEU A 357 -15.81 0.89 -12.50
CA LEU A 357 -16.27 0.97 -11.11
C LEU A 357 -16.50 -0.40 -10.47
N ASP A 358 -17.01 -1.37 -11.23
CA ASP A 358 -17.27 -2.75 -10.82
C ASP A 358 -15.97 -3.58 -10.72
N HIS A 359 -14.84 -3.04 -11.20
CA HIS A 359 -13.56 -3.72 -11.10
C HIS A 359 -13.22 -4.01 -9.62
N PRO A 360 -12.72 -5.22 -9.27
CA PRO A 360 -12.45 -5.58 -7.87
C PRO A 360 -11.49 -4.63 -7.14
N ARG A 361 -10.68 -3.87 -7.89
CA ARG A 361 -9.82 -2.82 -7.33
C ARG A 361 -10.54 -1.55 -6.92
N MET A 362 -11.70 -1.27 -7.50
CA MET A 362 -12.53 -0.08 -7.29
C MET A 362 -13.68 -0.29 -6.30
N ALA A 363 -13.89 -1.50 -5.77
CA ALA A 363 -15.03 -1.84 -4.91
C ALA A 363 -15.26 -0.88 -3.72
N GLU A 364 -14.20 -0.50 -2.99
CA GLU A 364 -14.32 0.47 -1.87
C GLU A 364 -14.68 1.87 -2.37
N VAL A 365 -14.08 2.31 -3.49
CA VAL A 365 -14.41 3.58 -4.13
C VAL A 365 -15.88 3.58 -4.55
N GLN A 366 -16.34 2.51 -5.22
CA GLN A 366 -17.72 2.37 -5.63
C GLN A 366 -18.67 2.40 -4.43
N LYS A 367 -18.36 1.70 -3.34
CA LYS A 367 -19.16 1.69 -2.10
C LYS A 367 -19.23 3.06 -1.43
N GLU A 368 -18.10 3.76 -1.34
CA GLU A 368 -18.03 5.11 -0.77
C GLU A 368 -18.76 6.13 -1.64
N LEU A 369 -18.54 6.09 -2.96
CA LEU A 369 -19.29 6.87 -3.94
C LEU A 369 -20.79 6.61 -3.80
N ALA A 370 -21.21 5.35 -3.74
CA ALA A 370 -22.61 4.98 -3.64
C ALA A 370 -23.24 5.47 -2.33
N THR A 371 -22.54 5.29 -1.22
CA THR A 371 -22.98 5.75 0.11
C THR A 371 -23.12 7.28 0.13
N ALA A 372 -22.12 8.01 -0.36
CA ALA A 372 -22.13 9.47 -0.40
C ALA A 372 -23.23 10.01 -1.33
N LEU A 373 -23.36 9.48 -2.54
CA LEU A 373 -24.37 9.90 -3.51
C LEU A 373 -25.79 9.56 -3.04
N THR A 374 -25.98 8.42 -2.37
CA THR A 374 -27.26 8.09 -1.73
C THR A 374 -27.61 9.07 -0.62
N ARG A 375 -26.64 9.48 0.20
CA ARG A 375 -26.84 10.51 1.24
C ARG A 375 -27.18 11.87 0.65
N ILE A 376 -26.49 12.28 -0.41
CA ILE A 376 -26.78 13.53 -1.15
C ILE A 376 -28.22 13.48 -1.68
N GLN A 377 -28.63 12.37 -2.30
CA GLN A 377 -29.99 12.21 -2.81
C GLN A 377 -31.06 12.27 -1.71
N LYS A 378 -30.80 11.67 -0.54
CA LYS A 378 -31.74 11.67 0.59
C LYS A 378 -31.85 13.02 1.28
N ARG A 379 -30.73 13.74 1.44
CA ARG A 379 -30.68 15.03 2.16
C ARG A 379 -31.05 16.22 1.29
N ASN A 380 -30.96 16.08 -0.04
CA ASN A 380 -31.20 17.14 -1.01
C ASN A 380 -30.50 18.48 -0.64
N PRO A 381 -29.16 18.46 -0.53
CA PRO A 381 -28.39 19.61 -0.06
C PRO A 381 -28.50 20.81 -1.01
N GLY A 382 -28.41 22.02 -0.45
CA GLY A 382 -28.31 23.24 -1.27
C GLY A 382 -27.07 23.24 -2.18
N MET A 383 -27.11 24.04 -3.26
CA MET A 383 -26.13 23.97 -4.37
C MET A 383 -24.66 24.14 -3.94
N ILE A 384 -24.38 25.03 -2.97
CA ILE A 384 -23.02 25.23 -2.44
C ILE A 384 -22.52 23.95 -1.75
N MET A 385 -23.33 23.38 -0.88
CA MET A 385 -22.98 22.15 -0.16
C MET A 385 -22.89 20.94 -1.10
N LEU A 386 -23.75 20.88 -2.14
CA LEU A 386 -23.65 19.87 -3.20
C LEU A 386 -22.32 19.96 -3.93
N ARG A 387 -21.94 21.17 -4.35
CA ARG A 387 -20.65 21.45 -5.01
C ARG A 387 -19.47 20.99 -4.17
N GLU A 388 -19.42 21.40 -2.91
CA GLU A 388 -18.33 21.03 -2.00
C GLU A 388 -18.27 19.53 -1.76
N THR A 389 -19.43 18.90 -1.54
CA THR A 389 -19.51 17.47 -1.24
C THR A 389 -19.09 16.62 -2.45
N VAL A 390 -19.56 16.93 -3.65
CA VAL A 390 -19.19 16.17 -4.86
C VAL A 390 -17.73 16.44 -5.23
N THR A 391 -17.26 17.67 -5.10
CA THR A 391 -15.83 17.99 -5.32
C THR A 391 -14.95 17.21 -4.35
N SER A 392 -15.29 17.20 -3.06
CA SER A 392 -14.59 16.40 -2.05
C SER A 392 -14.63 14.91 -2.37
N LEU A 393 -15.77 14.39 -2.82
CA LEU A 393 -15.91 12.99 -3.18
C LEU A 393 -14.98 12.59 -4.35
N LEU A 394 -14.88 13.43 -5.38
CA LEU A 394 -13.99 13.18 -6.51
C LEU A 394 -12.51 13.20 -6.08
N TRP A 395 -12.14 14.11 -5.20
CA TRP A 395 -10.77 14.23 -4.71
C TRP A 395 -10.36 13.15 -3.71
N ASP A 396 -11.17 13.00 -2.66
CA ASP A 396 -10.80 12.30 -1.44
C ASP A 396 -11.09 10.80 -1.55
N VAL A 397 -11.96 10.40 -2.49
CA VAL A 397 -12.31 8.99 -2.73
C VAL A 397 -11.75 8.51 -4.06
N LEU A 398 -12.16 9.12 -5.18
CA LEU A 398 -11.82 8.60 -6.51
C LEU A 398 -10.37 8.90 -6.92
N LEU A 399 -9.94 10.16 -6.88
CA LEU A 399 -8.60 10.54 -7.28
C LEU A 399 -7.55 10.09 -6.27
N PHE A 400 -7.87 10.15 -4.98
CA PHE A 400 -7.03 9.60 -3.91
C PHE A 400 -6.73 8.11 -4.12
N HIS A 401 -7.71 7.32 -4.59
CA HIS A 401 -7.51 5.90 -4.92
C HIS A 401 -6.37 5.66 -5.91
N HIS A 402 -6.26 6.55 -6.90
CA HIS A 402 -5.24 6.52 -7.94
C HIS A 402 -3.98 7.33 -7.60
N GLY A 403 -3.84 7.79 -6.35
CA GLY A 403 -2.68 8.56 -5.91
C GLY A 403 -2.66 10.03 -6.35
N MET A 404 -3.79 10.57 -6.81
CA MET A 404 -3.94 11.94 -7.34
C MET A 404 -4.81 12.84 -6.44
N GLY A 405 -4.69 12.70 -5.11
CA GLY A 405 -5.47 13.50 -4.15
C GLY A 405 -5.16 15.01 -4.17
N ARG A 406 -5.85 15.80 -3.32
CA ARG A 406 -5.77 17.27 -3.31
C ARG A 406 -4.33 17.79 -3.26
N GLY A 407 -4.03 18.81 -4.07
CA GLY A 407 -2.70 19.44 -4.15
C GLY A 407 -1.78 18.86 -5.23
N GLY A 408 -2.27 17.91 -6.04
CA GLY A 408 -1.59 17.44 -7.25
C GLY A 408 -1.83 18.34 -8.47
N ILE A 409 -1.24 17.92 -9.61
CA ILE A 409 -1.25 18.62 -10.91
C ILE A 409 -2.64 18.75 -11.57
N LEU A 410 -3.63 17.98 -11.12
CA LEU A 410 -4.99 17.99 -11.62
C LEU A 410 -5.85 18.80 -10.66
N ARG A 411 -6.65 19.76 -11.11
CA ARG A 411 -7.64 20.46 -10.29
C ARG A 411 -9.03 20.12 -10.78
N VAL A 412 -9.79 19.40 -9.96
CA VAL A 412 -11.16 18.98 -10.28
C VAL A 412 -12.15 19.75 -9.42
N VAL A 413 -13.13 20.40 -10.05
CA VAL A 413 -14.16 21.18 -9.35
C VAL A 413 -15.52 20.84 -9.94
N PHE A 414 -16.43 20.34 -9.10
CA PHE A 414 -17.82 20.19 -9.52
C PHE A 414 -18.45 21.57 -9.68
N GLN A 415 -18.99 21.85 -10.86
CA GLN A 415 -19.72 23.06 -11.19
C GLN A 415 -21.21 22.76 -11.10
N VAL A 416 -21.92 23.71 -10.51
CA VAL A 416 -23.37 23.68 -10.38
C VAL A 416 -23.98 24.66 -11.37
N PRO A 417 -25.16 24.38 -11.93
CA PRO A 417 -25.83 25.27 -12.87
C PRO A 417 -25.95 26.70 -12.34
N ASP A 418 -25.63 27.68 -13.19
CA ASP A 418 -25.98 29.08 -12.93
C ASP A 418 -27.47 29.30 -13.27
N PHE A 419 -28.23 29.81 -12.31
CA PHE A 419 -29.66 30.09 -12.50
C PHE A 419 -29.93 31.21 -13.51
N GLN A 420 -28.91 32.02 -13.85
CA GLN A 420 -29.01 33.05 -14.88
C GLN A 420 -28.75 32.51 -16.29
N ASP A 421 -28.11 31.33 -16.41
CA ASP A 421 -27.79 30.69 -17.67
C ASP A 421 -28.59 29.38 -17.83
N ARG A 422 -29.63 29.42 -18.67
CA ARG A 422 -30.49 28.26 -18.97
C ARG A 422 -29.77 27.12 -19.71
N THR A 423 -28.54 27.35 -20.17
CA THR A 423 -27.70 26.34 -20.83
C THR A 423 -26.71 25.68 -19.86
N SER A 424 -26.64 26.17 -18.61
CA SER A 424 -25.76 25.65 -17.57
C SER A 424 -26.30 24.33 -17.00
N ASP A 425 -25.46 23.29 -17.01
CA ASP A 425 -25.76 21.98 -16.42
C ASP A 425 -24.68 21.58 -15.39
N PHE A 426 -24.95 20.56 -14.60
CA PHE A 426 -23.97 19.97 -13.71
C PHE A 426 -22.81 19.38 -14.53
N GLN A 427 -21.63 19.93 -14.33
CA GLN A 427 -20.42 19.46 -14.99
C GLN A 427 -19.25 19.52 -14.03
N VAL A 428 -18.22 18.74 -14.30
CA VAL A 428 -16.95 18.83 -13.58
C VAL A 428 -15.96 19.60 -14.44
N ASP A 429 -15.45 20.70 -13.91
CA ASP A 429 -14.36 21.48 -14.51
C ASP A 429 -13.02 20.87 -14.06
N VAL A 430 -12.28 20.33 -15.01
CA VAL A 430 -10.93 19.80 -14.84
C VAL A 430 -9.94 20.82 -15.40
N ARG A 431 -9.02 21.28 -14.55
CA ARG A 431 -7.89 22.13 -14.95
C ARG A 431 -6.59 21.40 -14.63
N VAL A 432 -5.68 21.32 -15.59
CA VAL A 432 -4.34 20.80 -15.35
C VAL A 432 -3.42 22.00 -15.14
N ASP A 433 -2.60 21.99 -14.10
CA ASP A 433 -1.70 23.12 -13.81
C ASP A 433 -0.65 23.27 -14.92
N ASN A 434 -0.41 24.51 -15.36
CA ASN A 434 0.16 24.82 -16.68
C ASN A 434 1.65 24.48 -16.86
N ASP A 435 2.38 24.16 -15.79
CA ASP A 435 3.85 24.05 -15.84
C ASP A 435 4.40 22.72 -16.37
N LEU A 436 3.58 21.69 -16.64
CA LEU A 436 4.12 20.35 -16.99
C LEU A 436 3.48 19.55 -18.13
N ARG A 437 2.50 20.08 -18.87
CA ARG A 437 2.17 19.65 -20.26
C ARG A 437 0.95 20.42 -20.76
N ALA A 438 0.99 20.82 -22.03
CA ALA A 438 -0.21 21.13 -22.80
C ALA A 438 -1.06 19.86 -22.93
N ALA A 439 -1.93 19.60 -21.94
CA ALA A 439 -2.99 18.61 -22.12
C ALA A 439 -3.78 19.02 -23.38
N ARG A 440 -3.86 18.15 -24.37
CA ARG A 440 -4.58 18.47 -25.61
C ARG A 440 -6.05 18.68 -25.25
N THR A 441 -6.77 19.61 -25.87
CA THR A 441 -8.17 19.95 -25.55
C THR A 441 -9.07 18.71 -25.33
N ASN A 442 -8.83 17.67 -26.12
CA ASN A 442 -9.53 16.40 -26.10
C ASN A 442 -9.31 15.55 -24.81
N GLU A 443 -8.15 15.68 -24.15
CA GLU A 443 -7.84 15.00 -22.87
C GLU A 443 -8.67 15.58 -21.73
N VAL A 444 -8.73 16.91 -21.67
CA VAL A 444 -9.50 17.64 -20.68
C VAL A 444 -10.99 17.38 -20.87
N GLU A 445 -11.47 17.34 -22.12
CA GLU A 445 -12.86 16.99 -22.44
C GLU A 445 -13.25 15.59 -21.97
N ALA A 446 -12.40 14.58 -22.24
CA ALA A 446 -12.64 13.22 -21.79
C ALA A 446 -12.63 13.09 -20.25
N LEU A 447 -11.70 13.78 -19.57
CA LEU A 447 -11.64 13.82 -18.12
C LEU A 447 -12.85 14.54 -17.51
N ASN A 448 -13.27 15.67 -18.08
CA ASN A 448 -14.48 16.40 -17.69
C ASN A 448 -15.69 15.46 -17.75
N TRP A 449 -15.88 14.77 -18.88
CA TRP A 449 -16.97 13.81 -19.03
C TRP A 449 -16.86 12.67 -18.02
N PHE A 450 -15.67 12.09 -17.85
CA PHE A 450 -15.42 10.98 -16.94
C PHE A 450 -15.86 11.30 -15.52
N PHE A 451 -15.43 12.43 -14.95
CA PHE A 451 -15.83 12.81 -13.59
C PHE A 451 -17.28 13.27 -13.51
N THR A 452 -17.78 13.98 -14.52
CA THR A 452 -19.19 14.40 -14.59
C THR A 452 -20.13 13.19 -14.59
N SER A 453 -19.72 12.11 -15.26
CA SER A 453 -20.53 10.90 -15.42
C SER A 453 -20.87 10.22 -14.08
N ILE A 454 -19.97 10.32 -13.10
CA ILE A 454 -20.15 9.75 -11.76
C ILE A 454 -21.37 10.34 -11.07
N TYR A 455 -21.60 11.64 -11.23
CA TYR A 455 -22.79 12.28 -10.68
C TYR A 455 -23.99 12.15 -11.63
N LEU A 456 -23.86 12.50 -12.91
CA LEU A 456 -24.99 12.53 -13.84
C LEU A 456 -25.61 11.14 -14.08
N TYR A 457 -24.78 10.11 -14.27
CA TYR A 457 -25.21 8.75 -14.59
C TYR A 457 -25.15 7.80 -13.39
N ARG A 458 -25.08 8.32 -12.16
CA ARG A 458 -25.00 7.56 -10.90
C ARG A 458 -25.96 6.37 -10.80
N ARG A 459 -27.16 6.43 -11.38
CA ARG A 459 -28.10 5.29 -11.43
C ARG A 459 -27.59 4.17 -12.34
N HIS A 460 -27.22 4.51 -13.57
CA HIS A 460 -26.76 3.55 -14.56
C HIS A 460 -25.38 2.95 -14.20
N LEU A 461 -24.60 3.67 -13.40
CA LEU A 461 -23.35 3.21 -12.82
C LEU A 461 -23.53 2.36 -11.54
N GLY A 462 -24.77 2.12 -11.10
CA GLY A 462 -25.06 1.33 -9.90
C GLY A 462 -24.70 2.02 -8.58
N LEU A 463 -24.48 3.34 -8.58
CA LEU A 463 -24.09 4.11 -7.39
C LEU A 463 -25.30 4.56 -6.53
N ILE A 464 -26.51 4.54 -7.07
CA ILE A 464 -27.74 4.75 -6.30
C ILE A 464 -28.84 3.81 -6.78
N GLU A 465 -29.72 3.39 -5.87
CA GLU A 465 -30.85 2.51 -6.20
C GLU A 465 -31.80 3.15 -7.21
N GLU A 466 -32.28 2.34 -8.16
CA GLU A 466 -33.45 2.71 -8.95
C GLU A 466 -34.66 2.78 -8.02
N LYS A 467 -35.33 3.93 -7.95
CA LYS A 467 -36.68 3.96 -7.41
C LYS A 467 -37.51 3.03 -8.30
N LYS A 468 -37.91 1.87 -7.77
CA LYS A 468 -39.00 1.08 -8.35
C LYS A 468 -40.16 2.04 -8.58
N LYS A 469 -40.49 2.27 -9.84
CA LYS A 469 -41.70 3.00 -10.24
C LYS A 469 -42.89 2.08 -10.10
#